data_AF-A0A921UCI4-F1
#
_entry.id   AF-A0A921UCI4-F1
#
_cell.length_a   1.000
_cell.length_b   1.000
_cell.length_c   1.000
_cell.angle_alpha   90.00
_cell.angle_beta   90.00
_cell.angle_gamma   90.00
#
_symmetry.space_group_name_H-M   'P 1'
#
loop_
_entity.id
_entity.type
_entity.pdbx_description
1 polymer ?
#
loop_
_entity_poly.entity_id
_entity_poly.type
_entity_poly.pdbx_seq_one_letter_code
_entity_poly.pdbx_strand_id
1 'polypeptide(L)'
;MDPDPNLDMDMEMDMEMLADDADAAVAGDSGGEGEAERNEAAEAEAEAERYEAAEAEADILRDRFRLAVISIATAEGKKAGMTVADPVVACVADLAFKSAEQLAKDAELFAQHAGRKSVRMDDVILTAHRNEHLMGLLRTFSQELKGKEPASERKRKKPSKKDERVIDV
;
A
#
# COMPACT_ATOMS: atom_id res chain seq x y z
N MET A 1 -30.65 -13.81 -45.84
CA MET A 1 -31.11 -13.54 -44.48
C MET A 1 -30.06 -14.11 -43.54
N ASP A 2 -29.21 -13.24 -43.01
CA ASP A 2 -28.53 -13.40 -41.72
C ASP A 2 -29.58 -13.54 -40.59
N PRO A 3 -29.28 -14.02 -39.35
CA PRO A 3 -27.98 -13.98 -38.65
C PRO A 3 -27.53 -15.27 -37.90
N ASP A 4 -26.21 -15.47 -37.82
CA ASP A 4 -25.28 -15.38 -36.66
C ASP A 4 -25.78 -15.59 -35.20
N PRO A 5 -24.88 -15.66 -34.17
CA PRO A 5 -24.46 -16.88 -33.44
C PRO A 5 -24.63 -16.75 -31.90
N ASN A 6 -24.21 -17.77 -31.15
CA ASN A 6 -23.89 -17.77 -29.70
C ASN A 6 -24.92 -17.22 -28.70
N LEU A 7 -25.43 -18.08 -27.82
CA LEU A 7 -25.62 -17.85 -26.38
C LEU A 7 -26.25 -19.12 -25.78
N ASP A 8 -25.42 -19.89 -25.07
CA ASP A 8 -25.66 -20.27 -23.66
C ASP A 8 -24.85 -21.52 -23.32
N MET A 9 -23.74 -21.23 -22.64
CA MET A 9 -22.94 -22.16 -21.86
C MET A 9 -23.73 -22.50 -20.60
N ASP A 10 -24.75 -23.34 -20.73
CA ASP A 10 -25.38 -23.95 -19.57
C ASP A 10 -24.52 -25.11 -19.09
N MET A 11 -23.66 -24.79 -18.12
CA MET A 11 -23.13 -25.73 -17.15
C MET A 11 -24.30 -26.33 -16.36
N GLU A 12 -24.99 -27.31 -16.94
CA GLU A 12 -25.70 -28.30 -16.14
C GLU A 12 -24.66 -29.21 -15.50
N MET A 13 -24.21 -28.77 -14.32
CA MET A 13 -23.46 -29.60 -13.39
C MET A 13 -24.47 -30.51 -12.70
N ASP A 14 -24.69 -31.70 -13.29
CA ASP A 14 -25.49 -32.76 -12.71
C ASP A 14 -24.93 -33.15 -11.33
N MET A 15 -25.56 -32.63 -10.28
CA MET A 15 -25.30 -33.00 -8.89
C MET A 15 -26.33 -34.06 -8.47
N GLU A 16 -26.24 -35.25 -9.05
CA GLU A 16 -26.95 -36.42 -8.52
C GLU A 16 -26.26 -36.89 -7.21
N MET A 17 -26.85 -36.56 -6.07
CA MET A 17 -26.56 -37.23 -4.80
C MET A 17 -27.28 -38.58 -4.79
N LEU A 18 -26.54 -39.65 -5.10
CA LEU A 18 -26.96 -41.03 -4.86
C LEU A 18 -27.02 -41.26 -3.34
N ALA A 19 -28.25 -41.35 -2.80
CA ALA A 19 -28.50 -41.86 -1.47
C ALA A 19 -28.47 -43.40 -1.52
N ASP A 20 -27.41 -44.00 -0.97
CA ASP A 20 -27.41 -45.42 -0.62
C ASP A 20 -27.82 -45.56 0.85
N ASP A 21 -28.96 -46.22 1.04
CA ASP A 21 -29.45 -46.71 2.33
C ASP A 21 -28.47 -47.72 2.93
N ALA A 22 -27.88 -47.38 4.08
CA ALA A 22 -27.31 -48.36 5.00
C ALA A 22 -27.52 -47.90 6.45
N ASP A 23 -28.54 -48.47 7.07
CA ASP A 23 -28.77 -48.45 8.50
C ASP A 23 -27.58 -49.07 9.26
N ALA A 24 -26.86 -48.25 10.02
CA ALA A 24 -25.97 -48.69 11.08
C ALA A 24 -25.97 -47.64 12.19
N ALA A 25 -26.80 -47.88 13.20
CA ALA A 25 -26.80 -47.15 14.45
C ALA A 25 -25.39 -47.05 15.07
N VAL A 26 -24.87 -45.82 15.21
CA VAL A 26 -23.89 -45.45 16.24
C VAL A 26 -24.33 -44.11 16.83
N ALA A 27 -24.68 -44.14 18.11
CA ALA A 27 -24.85 -42.93 18.90
C ALA A 27 -23.49 -42.23 19.08
N GLY A 28 -23.39 -40.96 18.70
CA GLY A 28 -22.19 -40.16 18.93
C GLY A 28 -22.26 -38.74 18.35
N ASP A 29 -22.67 -37.79 19.20
CA ASP A 29 -22.26 -36.37 19.21
C ASP A 29 -22.42 -35.53 17.91
N SER A 30 -23.66 -35.10 17.65
CA SER A 30 -24.00 -34.06 16.67
C SER A 30 -23.63 -32.66 17.19
N GLY A 31 -22.36 -32.27 17.08
CA GLY A 31 -21.91 -30.96 17.57
C GLY A 31 -20.90 -30.20 16.69
N GLY A 32 -20.20 -30.86 15.76
CA GLY A 32 -19.01 -30.25 15.12
C GLY A 32 -19.21 -29.61 13.74
N GLU A 33 -20.16 -30.09 12.93
CA GLU A 33 -20.24 -29.68 11.51
C GLU A 33 -20.94 -28.32 11.33
N GLY A 34 -21.95 -28.02 12.14
CA GLY A 34 -22.62 -26.72 12.14
C GLY A 34 -21.81 -25.58 12.77
N GLU A 35 -20.73 -25.88 13.50
CA GLU A 35 -19.83 -24.88 14.09
C GLU A 35 -18.73 -24.46 13.10
N ALA A 36 -18.21 -25.39 12.29
CA ALA A 36 -17.21 -25.09 11.26
C ALA A 36 -17.79 -24.24 10.12
N GLU A 37 -18.97 -24.58 9.61
CA GLU A 37 -19.66 -23.83 8.55
C GLU A 37 -20.15 -22.45 9.05
N ARG A 38 -20.57 -22.37 10.31
CA ARG A 38 -20.93 -21.10 10.97
C ARG A 38 -19.69 -20.24 11.26
N ASN A 39 -18.52 -20.84 11.46
CA ASN A 39 -17.26 -20.11 11.61
C ASN A 39 -16.75 -19.58 10.25
N GLU A 40 -16.86 -20.35 9.16
CA GLU A 40 -16.55 -19.86 7.80
C GLU A 40 -17.48 -18.73 7.38
N ALA A 41 -18.79 -18.84 7.64
CA ALA A 41 -19.74 -17.76 7.37
C ALA A 41 -19.43 -16.49 8.18
N ALA A 42 -19.04 -16.65 9.46
CA ALA A 42 -18.64 -15.52 10.31
C ALA A 42 -17.30 -14.91 9.87
N GLU A 43 -16.35 -15.73 9.39
CA GLU A 43 -15.08 -15.26 8.84
C GLU A 43 -15.28 -14.51 7.52
N ALA A 44 -16.16 -15.00 6.64
CA ALA A 44 -16.52 -14.34 5.39
C ALA A 44 -17.25 -13.01 5.63
N GLU A 45 -18.17 -12.95 6.60
CA GLU A 45 -18.84 -11.71 7.00
C GLU A 45 -17.85 -10.71 7.59
N ALA A 46 -16.92 -11.17 8.44
CA ALA A 46 -15.86 -10.32 8.98
C ALA A 46 -14.86 -9.85 7.92
N GLU A 47 -14.57 -10.65 6.89
CA GLU A 47 -13.74 -10.26 5.76
C GLU A 47 -14.45 -9.24 4.86
N ALA A 48 -15.75 -9.42 4.61
CA ALA A 48 -16.57 -8.45 3.90
C ALA A 48 -16.64 -7.11 4.65
N GLU A 49 -16.88 -7.12 5.96
CA GLU A 49 -16.90 -5.89 6.77
C GLU A 49 -15.54 -5.18 6.75
N ARG A 50 -14.42 -5.94 6.79
CA ARG A 50 -13.07 -5.36 6.65
C ARG A 50 -12.84 -4.75 5.27
N TYR A 51 -13.35 -5.39 4.23
CA TYR A 51 -13.25 -4.88 2.86
C TYR A 51 -14.02 -3.56 2.71
N GLU A 52 -15.27 -3.52 3.19
CA GLU A 52 -16.09 -2.30 3.18
C GLU A 52 -15.43 -1.16 3.97
N ALA A 53 -14.87 -1.48 5.14
CA ALA A 53 -14.13 -0.49 5.95
C ALA A 53 -12.89 0.04 5.21
N ALA A 54 -12.15 -0.83 4.52
CA ALA A 54 -10.98 -0.44 3.72
C ALA A 54 -11.36 0.42 2.51
N GLU A 55 -12.49 0.11 1.85
CA GLU A 55 -13.02 0.91 0.74
C GLU A 55 -13.44 2.31 1.22
N ALA A 56 -14.15 2.40 2.34
CA ALA A 56 -14.51 3.67 2.95
C ALA A 56 -13.28 4.51 3.34
N GLU A 57 -12.24 3.88 3.88
CA GLU A 57 -10.96 4.56 4.17
C GLU A 57 -10.27 5.06 2.89
N ALA A 58 -10.28 4.24 1.83
CA ALA A 58 -9.72 4.60 0.53
C ALA A 58 -10.44 5.80 -0.10
N ASP A 59 -11.76 5.90 0.03
CA ASP A 59 -12.53 7.05 -0.44
C ASP A 59 -12.19 8.33 0.33
N ILE A 60 -12.09 8.26 1.66
CA ILE A 60 -11.65 9.40 2.49
C ILE A 60 -10.23 9.84 2.07
N LEU A 61 -9.34 8.89 1.80
CA LEU A 61 -7.98 9.19 1.33
C LEU A 61 -8.01 9.87 -0.04
N ARG A 62 -8.84 9.38 -0.97
CA ARG A 62 -8.99 9.95 -2.32
C ARG A 62 -9.52 11.39 -2.25
N ASP A 63 -10.50 11.66 -1.39
CA ASP A 63 -11.04 13.01 -1.19
C ASP A 63 -9.99 13.97 -0.64
N ARG A 64 -9.24 13.55 0.38
CA ARG A 64 -8.13 14.35 0.93
C ARG A 64 -7.04 14.60 -0.10
N PHE A 65 -6.70 13.59 -0.88
CA PHE A 65 -5.73 13.69 -1.96
C PHE A 65 -6.17 14.72 -3.00
N ARG A 66 -7.45 14.68 -3.41
CA ARG A 66 -8.03 15.63 -4.37
C ARG A 66 -7.96 17.07 -3.86
N LEU A 67 -8.26 17.32 -2.58
CA LEU A 67 -8.13 18.65 -1.98
C LEU A 67 -6.68 19.18 -2.03
N ALA A 68 -5.70 18.31 -1.76
CA ALA A 68 -4.29 18.68 -1.87
C ALA A 68 -3.91 19.05 -3.31
N VAL A 69 -4.36 18.27 -4.30
CA VAL A 69 -4.13 18.54 -5.72
C VAL A 69 -4.75 19.86 -6.16
N ILE A 70 -5.98 20.16 -5.73
CA ILE A 70 -6.64 21.45 -5.99
C ILE A 70 -5.80 22.60 -5.42
N SER A 71 -5.33 22.48 -4.18
CA SER A 71 -4.50 23.50 -3.54
C SER A 71 -3.21 23.75 -4.34
N ILE A 72 -2.51 22.70 -4.76
CA ILE A 72 -1.28 22.80 -5.55
C ILE A 72 -1.56 23.41 -6.94
N ALA A 73 -2.53 22.88 -7.67
CA ALA A 73 -2.86 23.33 -9.02
C ALA A 73 -3.30 24.81 -9.06
N THR A 74 -4.11 25.23 -8.07
CA THR A 74 -4.54 26.63 -7.97
C THR A 74 -3.39 27.56 -7.57
N ALA A 75 -2.46 27.11 -6.71
CA ALA A 75 -1.27 27.89 -6.36
C ALA A 75 -0.34 28.06 -7.58
N GLU A 76 -0.11 27.00 -8.36
CA GLU A 76 0.71 27.06 -9.57
C GLU A 76 0.05 27.91 -10.66
N GLY A 77 -1.26 27.78 -10.87
CA GLY A 77 -2.01 28.65 -11.78
C GLY A 77 -1.85 30.12 -11.42
N LYS A 78 -2.01 30.48 -10.14
CA LYS A 78 -1.81 31.86 -9.66
C LYS A 78 -0.40 32.38 -9.91
N LYS A 79 0.64 31.57 -9.70
CA LYS A 79 2.04 31.95 -10.01
C LYS A 79 2.25 32.21 -11.50
N ALA A 80 1.57 31.45 -12.35
CA ALA A 80 1.60 31.63 -13.81
C ALA A 80 0.67 32.75 -14.32
N GLY A 81 -0.14 33.36 -13.45
CA GLY A 81 -1.14 34.35 -13.84
C GLY A 81 -2.34 33.77 -14.61
N MET A 82 -2.62 32.47 -14.42
CA MET A 82 -3.66 31.73 -15.13
C MET A 82 -4.61 30.99 -14.16
N THR A 83 -5.78 30.61 -14.64
CA THR A 83 -6.69 29.70 -13.91
C THR A 83 -6.66 28.32 -14.54
N VAL A 84 -6.70 27.28 -13.70
CA VAL A 84 -6.78 25.88 -14.16
C VAL A 84 -8.24 25.48 -14.14
N ALA A 85 -8.73 24.90 -15.24
CA ALA A 85 -10.12 24.46 -15.33
C ALA A 85 -10.41 23.26 -14.41
N ASP A 86 -11.59 23.23 -13.79
CA ASP A 86 -11.97 22.18 -12.84
C ASP A 86 -11.84 20.74 -13.39
N PRO A 87 -12.22 20.44 -14.66
CA PRO A 87 -12.03 19.10 -15.22
C PRO A 87 -10.55 18.71 -15.31
N VAL A 88 -9.66 19.67 -15.58
CA VAL A 88 -8.22 19.42 -15.65
C VAL A 88 -7.68 19.07 -14.27
N VAL A 89 -8.11 19.80 -13.22
CA VAL A 89 -7.70 19.50 -11.84
C VAL A 89 -8.20 18.12 -11.41
N ALA A 90 -9.43 17.76 -11.76
CA ALA A 90 -9.97 16.42 -11.49
C ALA A 90 -9.14 15.32 -12.17
N CYS A 91 -8.84 15.47 -13.47
CA CYS A 91 -8.00 14.52 -14.20
C CYS A 91 -6.59 14.40 -13.60
N VAL A 92 -5.97 15.51 -13.20
CA VAL A 92 -4.66 15.50 -12.53
C VAL A 92 -4.73 14.77 -11.20
N ALA A 93 -5.80 14.94 -10.43
CA ALA A 93 -5.98 14.21 -9.17
C ALA A 93 -6.06 12.70 -9.40
N ASP A 94 -6.86 12.24 -10.37
CA ASP A 94 -6.99 10.81 -10.67
C ASP A 94 -5.69 10.21 -11.19
N LEU A 95 -4.97 10.92 -12.05
CA LEU A 95 -3.68 10.48 -12.57
C LEU A 95 -2.61 10.42 -11.49
N ALA A 96 -2.55 11.42 -10.61
CA ALA A 96 -1.58 11.47 -9.54
C ALA A 96 -1.85 10.39 -8.48
N PHE A 97 -3.12 10.09 -8.19
CA PHE A 97 -3.50 8.99 -7.29
C PHE A 97 -3.06 7.62 -7.84
N LYS A 98 -3.35 7.34 -9.12
CA LYS A 98 -2.86 6.13 -9.81
C LYS A 98 -1.33 6.06 -9.86
N SER A 99 -0.68 7.21 -10.06
CA SER A 99 0.78 7.29 -10.07
C SER A 99 1.38 7.01 -8.69
N ALA A 100 0.71 7.41 -7.61
CA ALA A 100 1.13 7.14 -6.24
C ALA A 100 1.11 5.63 -5.93
N GLU A 101 0.12 4.90 -6.45
CA GLU A 101 0.05 3.44 -6.32
C GLU A 101 1.26 2.76 -6.98
N GLN A 102 1.57 3.14 -8.22
CA GLN A 102 2.74 2.59 -8.92
C GLN A 102 4.05 2.95 -8.20
N LEU A 103 4.16 4.20 -7.73
CA LEU A 103 5.33 4.67 -6.99
C LEU A 103 5.55 3.88 -5.70
N ALA A 104 4.47 3.54 -4.98
CA ALA A 104 4.54 2.74 -3.77
C ALA A 104 5.04 1.32 -4.05
N LYS A 105 4.52 0.66 -5.10
CA LYS A 105 4.99 -0.67 -5.54
C LYS A 105 6.45 -0.66 -5.94
N ASP A 106 6.87 0.33 -6.73
CA ASP A 106 8.26 0.45 -7.17
C ASP A 106 9.20 0.68 -5.96
N ALA A 107 8.84 1.58 -5.05
CA ALA A 107 9.63 1.88 -3.85
C ALA A 107 9.74 0.65 -2.92
N GLU A 108 8.67 -0.12 -2.77
CA GLU A 108 8.67 -1.39 -2.04
C GLU A 108 9.61 -2.40 -2.70
N LEU A 109 9.49 -2.60 -4.01
CA LEU A 109 10.33 -3.53 -4.76
C LEU A 109 11.82 -3.18 -4.65
N PHE A 110 12.18 -1.89 -4.68
CA PHE A 110 13.57 -1.46 -4.49
C PHE A 110 14.10 -1.75 -3.09
N ALA A 111 13.28 -1.52 -2.05
CA ALA A 111 13.66 -1.87 -0.68
C ALA A 111 13.83 -3.39 -0.54
N GLN A 112 12.92 -4.19 -1.09
CA GLN A 112 12.96 -5.65 -1.08
C GLN A 112 14.18 -6.19 -1.85
N HIS A 113 14.49 -5.61 -3.02
CA HIS A 113 15.68 -5.97 -3.81
C HIS A 113 16.98 -5.75 -3.02
N ALA A 114 17.01 -4.74 -2.15
CA ALA A 114 18.12 -4.49 -1.23
C ALA A 114 18.06 -5.31 0.08
N GLY A 115 17.14 -6.28 0.20
CA GLY A 115 16.95 -7.12 1.39
C GLY A 115 16.39 -6.37 2.61
N ARG A 116 15.72 -5.23 2.40
CA ARG A 116 15.19 -4.37 3.47
C ARG A 116 13.66 -4.41 3.50
N LYS A 117 13.11 -4.30 4.71
CA LYS A 117 11.65 -4.16 4.96
C LYS A 117 11.20 -2.70 5.11
N SER A 118 12.13 -1.76 5.01
CA SER A 118 11.88 -0.32 5.21
C SER A 118 12.51 0.46 4.07
N VAL A 119 11.68 1.33 3.47
CA VAL A 119 12.02 2.22 2.36
C VAL A 119 12.96 3.32 2.86
N ARG A 120 14.01 3.61 2.08
CA ARG A 120 14.99 4.68 2.32
C ARG A 120 14.98 5.69 1.18
N MET A 121 15.71 6.79 1.38
CA MET A 121 15.86 7.84 0.37
C MET A 121 16.42 7.32 -0.95
N ASP A 122 17.31 6.33 -0.93
CA ASP A 122 17.88 5.75 -2.15
C ASP A 122 16.82 5.03 -2.99
N ASP A 123 15.83 4.38 -2.36
CA ASP A 123 14.71 3.73 -3.05
C ASP A 123 13.83 4.77 -3.73
N VAL A 124 13.51 5.87 -3.03
CA VAL A 124 12.72 6.99 -3.57
C VAL A 124 13.45 7.64 -4.75
N ILE A 125 14.76 7.87 -4.65
CA ILE A 125 15.56 8.43 -5.74
C ILE A 125 15.54 7.50 -6.97
N LEU A 126 15.58 6.18 -6.76
CA LEU A 126 15.58 5.19 -7.83
C LEU A 126 14.25 5.15 -8.60
N THR A 127 13.12 5.50 -7.97
CA THR A 127 11.83 5.63 -8.69
C THR A 127 11.89 6.66 -9.83
N ALA A 128 12.74 7.67 -9.72
CA ALA A 128 12.92 8.70 -10.73
C ALA A 128 13.94 8.35 -11.83
N HIS A 129 14.41 7.10 -11.92
CA HIS A 129 15.50 6.72 -12.85
C HIS A 129 15.20 6.95 -14.34
N ARG A 130 13.93 7.05 -14.71
CA ARG A 130 13.55 7.37 -16.10
C ARG A 130 13.80 8.83 -16.46
N ASN A 131 14.06 9.69 -15.48
CA ASN A 131 14.30 11.12 -15.64
C ASN A 131 15.51 11.56 -14.80
N GLU A 132 16.68 11.61 -15.45
CA GLU A 132 17.95 12.00 -14.83
C GLU A 132 17.89 13.37 -14.14
N HIS A 133 17.18 14.34 -14.73
CA HIS A 133 17.03 15.66 -14.13
C HIS A 133 16.23 15.60 -12.82
N LEU A 134 15.11 14.88 -12.81
CA LEU A 134 14.32 14.67 -11.60
C LEU A 134 15.10 13.90 -10.54
N MET A 135 15.83 12.85 -10.93
CA MET A 135 16.69 12.10 -10.02
C MET A 135 17.75 13.02 -9.39
N GLY A 136 18.37 13.90 -10.18
CA GLY A 136 19.30 14.93 -9.70
C GLY A 136 18.69 15.87 -8.67
N LEU A 137 17.47 16.37 -8.91
CA LEU A 137 16.74 17.20 -7.96
C LEU A 137 16.46 16.45 -6.64
N LEU A 138 16.03 15.20 -6.71
CA LEU A 138 15.77 14.37 -5.52
C LEU A 138 17.05 14.09 -4.72
N ARG A 139 18.19 13.87 -5.38
CA ARG A 139 19.50 13.72 -4.72
C ARG A 139 19.89 14.99 -3.96
N THR A 140 19.73 16.16 -4.58
CA THR A 140 20.00 17.45 -3.93
C THR A 140 19.08 17.64 -2.72
N PHE A 141 17.78 17.40 -2.88
CA PHE A 141 16.81 17.50 -1.80
C PHE A 141 17.11 16.55 -0.63
N SER A 142 17.53 15.32 -0.91
CA SER A 142 17.96 14.34 0.11
C SER A 142 19.14 14.85 0.95
N GLN A 143 20.10 15.55 0.32
CA GLN A 143 21.25 16.12 1.03
C GLN A 143 20.83 17.29 1.94
N GLU A 144 19.90 18.14 1.48
CA GLU A 144 19.38 19.24 2.28
C GLU A 144 18.63 18.77 3.53
N LEU A 145 17.88 17.66 3.44
CA LEU A 145 17.19 17.07 4.59
C LEU A 145 18.18 16.59 5.66
N LYS A 146 19.28 15.96 5.24
CA LYS A 146 20.35 15.51 6.15
C LYS A 146 21.07 16.68 6.84
N GLY A 147 21.10 17.86 6.22
CA GLY A 147 21.67 19.07 6.82
C GLY A 147 20.72 19.81 7.78
N LYS A 148 19.41 19.53 7.72
CA LYS A 148 18.37 20.17 8.54
C LYS A 148 17.85 19.30 9.69
N GLU A 149 18.16 18.00 9.72
CA GLU A 149 17.90 17.18 10.91
C GLU A 149 18.75 17.68 12.09
N PRO A 150 18.14 18.01 13.26
CA PRO A 150 18.93 18.24 14.46
C PRO A 150 19.65 16.93 14.76
N ALA A 151 20.98 16.94 14.73
CA ALA A 151 21.83 15.80 15.01
C ALA A 151 21.32 15.05 16.25
N SER A 152 20.60 13.93 16.05
CA SER A 152 20.04 13.16 17.14
C SER A 152 21.21 12.68 18.01
N GLU A 153 21.20 13.13 19.26
CA GLU A 153 22.34 13.04 20.16
C GLU A 153 22.83 11.60 20.45
N ARG A 154 24.15 11.50 20.69
CA ARG A 154 24.85 10.67 21.71
C ARG A 154 25.78 9.55 21.22
N LYS A 155 27.07 9.92 21.19
CA LYS A 155 28.11 9.42 22.13
C LYS A 155 28.11 7.90 22.39
N ARG A 156 28.87 7.15 21.58
CA ARG A 156 29.67 6.04 22.14
C ARG A 156 30.99 6.61 22.65
N LYS A 157 31.08 6.91 23.95
CA LYS A 157 32.36 7.13 24.63
C LYS A 157 33.18 5.83 24.51
N LYS A 158 34.30 5.87 23.80
CA LYS A 158 35.39 4.90 24.00
C LYS A 158 35.92 5.11 25.44
N PRO A 159 36.00 4.08 26.30
CA PRO A 159 36.73 4.23 27.55
C PRO A 159 38.23 4.23 27.23
N SER A 160 38.87 5.41 27.27
CA SER A 160 40.32 5.53 27.24
C SER A 160 40.89 5.17 28.62
N LYS A 161 41.80 4.19 28.63
CA LYS A 161 42.54 3.70 29.81
C LYS A 161 43.15 4.85 30.62
N LYS A 162 42.96 4.82 31.94
CA LYS A 162 43.59 5.72 32.90
C LYS A 162 45.05 5.28 33.07
N ASP A 163 45.97 6.15 32.66
CA ASP A 163 47.40 6.03 32.91
C ASP A 163 47.67 6.59 34.32
N GLU A 164 48.21 5.74 35.19
CA GLU A 164 48.48 6.00 36.60
C GLU A 164 49.79 6.79 36.71
N ARG A 165 49.68 8.11 36.87
CA ARG A 165 50.84 8.97 37.13
C ARG A 165 51.29 8.81 38.58
N VAL A 166 52.50 8.31 38.70
CA VAL A 166 53.40 8.32 39.86
C VAL A 166 53.39 9.70 40.54
N ILE A 167 53.27 9.70 41.87
CA ILE A 167 53.30 10.89 42.72
C ILE A 167 54.73 11.00 43.25
N ASP A 168 55.45 12.05 42.85
CA ASP A 168 56.68 12.50 43.50
C ASP A 168 56.37 13.78 44.29
N VAL A 169 56.33 13.69 45.63
CA VAL A 169 56.82 14.67 46.63
C VAL A 169 57.09 13.93 47.93
#